data_AF-A0A7J7DSJ1-F1
#
_entry.id   AF-A0A7J7DSJ1-F1
#
_cell.length_a   1.000
_cell.length_b   1.000
_cell.length_c   1.000
_cell.angle_alpha   90.00
_cell.angle_beta   90.00
_cell.angle_gamma   90.00
#
_symmetry.space_group_name_H-M   'P 1'
#
loop_
_entity.id
_entity.type
_entity.pdbx_description
1 polymer ?
#
loop_
_entity_poly.entity_id
_entity_poly.type
_entity_poly.pdbx_seq_one_letter_code
_entity_poly.pdbx_strand_id
1 'polypeptide(L)'
;MAAKQMEEIQKKLAMLNYPRANAPSQSLLFAGMERYALLEWLFFRLLGDKSPFSQQNLQGDANDRDEETARIQYLAEIAKFLGITTIIDTEAIQGRGSYEDRTEMLRLIVDLVEASIYADNPAWSIDEQVAKDIQLIDSIAEKQAIIFLEECKLFPADVQIQSIYPLPGVSELETKVAEQSKILSSLQQKVDDLASKFLGNMRNLRDSYAALAVGSSETVAGEPSSVTRIISECESALTFLNRDLGILSASIARQQGNEMA
;
A
#
# COMPACT_ATOMS: atom_id res chain seq x y z
N MET A 1 -16.02 -6.91 -48.12
CA MET A 1 -16.26 -7.69 -46.89
C MET A 1 -16.12 -6.77 -45.69
N ALA A 2 -14.99 -6.06 -45.54
CA ALA A 2 -14.74 -5.12 -44.46
C ALA A 2 -15.75 -3.94 -44.34
N ALA A 3 -16.27 -3.41 -45.45
CA ALA A 3 -17.30 -2.36 -45.40
C ALA A 3 -18.61 -2.81 -44.71
N LYS A 4 -19.02 -4.07 -44.88
CA LYS A 4 -20.19 -4.64 -44.19
C LYS A 4 -19.93 -4.86 -42.70
N GLN A 5 -18.73 -5.31 -42.35
CA GLN A 5 -18.31 -5.45 -40.96
C GLN A 5 -18.33 -4.10 -40.24
N MET A 6 -17.88 -3.04 -40.91
CA MET A 6 -17.89 -1.70 -40.31
C MET A 6 -19.31 -1.17 -40.08
N GLU A 7 -20.25 -1.45 -40.99
CA GLU A 7 -21.67 -1.12 -40.80
C GLU A 7 -22.25 -1.84 -39.57
N GLU A 8 -21.88 -3.11 -39.37
CA GLU A 8 -22.26 -3.88 -38.19
C GLU A 8 -21.65 -3.30 -36.90
N ILE A 9 -20.36 -2.93 -36.92
CA ILE A 9 -19.69 -2.25 -35.81
C ILE A 9 -20.43 -0.96 -35.46
N GLN A 10 -20.77 -0.12 -36.43
CA GLN A 10 -21.50 1.13 -36.17
C GLN A 10 -22.89 0.90 -35.59
N LYS A 11 -23.60 -0.14 -36.06
CA LYS A 11 -24.89 -0.55 -35.50
C LYS A 11 -24.73 -0.98 -34.03
N LYS A 12 -23.71 -1.78 -33.71
CA LYS A 12 -23.40 -2.18 -32.33
C LYS A 12 -23.04 -0.98 -31.46
N LEU A 13 -22.18 -0.08 -31.95
CA LEU A 13 -21.84 1.16 -31.24
C LEU A 13 -23.09 1.99 -30.91
N ALA A 14 -24.06 2.06 -31.82
CA ALA A 14 -25.34 2.73 -31.56
C ALA A 14 -26.15 2.01 -30.46
N MET A 15 -26.24 0.68 -30.50
CA MET A 15 -26.90 -0.12 -29.46
C MET A 15 -26.23 0.02 -28.08
N LEU A 16 -24.89 0.17 -28.06
CA LEU A 16 -24.10 0.36 -26.84
C LEU A 16 -24.15 1.81 -26.31
N ASN A 17 -24.90 2.70 -26.98
CA ASN A 17 -25.03 4.12 -26.71
C ASN A 17 -23.72 4.91 -26.81
N TYR A 18 -22.85 4.57 -27.77
CA TYR A 18 -21.68 5.40 -28.07
C TYR A 18 -22.14 6.74 -28.69
N PRO A 19 -21.78 7.91 -28.09
CA PRO A 19 -22.32 9.20 -28.52
C PRO A 19 -22.01 9.59 -29.97
N ARG A 20 -20.96 9.01 -30.57
CA ARG A 20 -20.49 9.34 -31.92
C ARG A 20 -20.56 8.13 -32.86
N ALA A 21 -21.52 7.23 -32.62
CA ALA A 21 -21.69 6.00 -33.41
C ALA A 21 -21.95 6.24 -34.91
N ASN A 22 -22.46 7.42 -35.27
CA ASN A 22 -22.69 7.83 -36.65
C ASN A 22 -21.49 8.51 -37.33
N ALA A 23 -20.34 8.61 -36.66
CA ALA A 23 -19.14 9.18 -37.26
C ALA A 23 -18.68 8.35 -38.47
N PRO A 24 -18.07 8.98 -39.50
CA PRO A 24 -17.59 8.28 -40.68
C PRO A 24 -16.61 7.15 -40.30
N SER A 25 -16.76 5.99 -40.94
CA SER A 25 -15.90 4.81 -40.68
C SER A 25 -14.40 5.11 -40.79
N GLN A 26 -14.01 5.95 -41.75
CA GLN A 26 -12.63 6.39 -41.91
C GLN A 26 -12.10 7.12 -40.66
N SER A 27 -12.93 7.93 -40.01
CA SER A 27 -12.52 8.68 -38.82
C SER A 27 -12.33 7.77 -37.60
N LEU A 28 -13.09 6.68 -37.51
CA LEU A 28 -12.98 5.70 -36.42
C LEU A 28 -11.78 4.74 -36.62
N LEU A 29 -11.44 4.43 -37.87
CA LEU A 29 -10.42 3.44 -38.20
C LEU A 29 -9.00 4.02 -38.31
N PHE A 30 -8.86 5.28 -38.71
CA PHE A 30 -7.56 5.91 -38.94
C PHE A 30 -7.13 6.78 -37.75
N ALA A 31 -5.84 7.03 -37.63
CA ALA A 31 -5.28 7.92 -36.61
C ALA A 31 -5.99 9.28 -36.60
N GLY A 32 -6.44 9.72 -35.44
CA GLY A 32 -7.13 11.00 -35.27
C GLY A 32 -7.98 11.06 -34.00
N MET A 33 -8.50 12.24 -33.71
CA MET A 33 -9.27 12.51 -32.48
C MET A 33 -10.48 11.60 -32.31
N GLU A 34 -11.18 11.27 -33.41
CA GLU A 34 -12.35 10.39 -33.39
C GLU A 34 -12.01 8.97 -32.93
N ARG A 35 -10.93 8.39 -33.47
CA ARG A 35 -10.44 7.08 -33.06
C ARG A 35 -10.05 7.08 -31.59
N TYR A 36 -9.29 8.08 -31.13
CA TYR A 36 -8.87 8.14 -29.74
C TYR A 36 -10.06 8.29 -28.79
N ALA A 37 -11.03 9.14 -29.11
CA ALA A 37 -12.26 9.26 -28.34
C ALA A 37 -13.08 7.96 -28.31
N LEU A 38 -13.09 7.21 -29.42
CA LEU A 38 -13.71 5.88 -29.46
C LEU A 38 -12.98 4.89 -28.57
N LEU A 39 -11.66 4.79 -28.69
CA LEU A 39 -10.85 3.88 -27.88
C LEU A 39 -10.95 4.23 -26.39
N GLU A 40 -10.89 5.51 -26.04
CA GLU A 40 -11.10 6.00 -24.68
C GLU A 40 -12.43 5.50 -24.12
N TRP A 41 -13.51 5.69 -24.87
CA TRP A 41 -14.83 5.26 -24.44
C TRP A 41 -14.93 3.73 -24.32
N LEU A 42 -14.40 2.97 -25.29
CA LEU A 42 -14.44 1.51 -25.28
C LEU A 42 -13.62 0.92 -24.13
N PHE A 43 -12.39 1.38 -23.94
CA PHE A 43 -11.53 0.92 -22.85
C PHE A 43 -12.05 1.37 -21.49
N PHE A 44 -12.67 2.54 -21.38
CA PHE A 44 -13.37 2.94 -20.15
C PHE A 44 -14.56 2.00 -19.85
N ARG A 45 -15.32 1.57 -20.85
CA ARG A 45 -16.41 0.60 -20.65
C ARG A 45 -15.90 -0.77 -20.19
N LEU A 46 -14.71 -1.19 -20.64
CA LEU A 46 -14.09 -2.46 -20.23
C LEU A 46 -13.41 -2.40 -18.85
N LEU A 47 -12.74 -1.29 -18.54
CA LEU A 47 -11.79 -1.20 -17.42
C LEU A 47 -12.23 -0.25 -16.30
N GLY A 48 -13.26 0.58 -16.53
CA GLY A 48 -13.68 1.64 -15.61
C GLY A 48 -12.52 2.58 -15.26
N ASP A 49 -12.37 2.88 -13.96
CA ASP A 49 -11.32 3.77 -13.42
C ASP A 49 -9.89 3.25 -13.64
N LYS A 50 -9.73 1.98 -14.02
CA LYS A 50 -8.42 1.41 -14.37
C LYS A 50 -8.01 1.71 -15.81
N SER A 51 -8.87 2.37 -16.58
CA SER A 51 -8.56 2.77 -17.95
C SER A 51 -7.35 3.70 -18.00
N PRO A 52 -6.39 3.50 -18.93
CA PRO A 52 -5.28 4.43 -19.18
C PRO A 52 -5.72 5.87 -19.49
N PHE A 53 -6.97 6.05 -19.90
CA PHE A 53 -7.54 7.35 -20.23
C PHE A 53 -8.10 8.11 -19.01
N SER A 54 -8.41 7.41 -17.90
CA SER A 54 -8.93 8.03 -16.67
C SER A 54 -7.84 8.71 -15.82
N GLN A 55 -6.56 8.52 -16.14
CA GLN A 55 -5.43 9.05 -15.38
C GLN A 55 -5.19 10.57 -15.57
N GLN A 56 -6.21 11.37 -15.93
CA GLN A 56 -6.13 12.83 -16.08
C GLN A 56 -6.08 13.60 -14.74
N ASN A 57 -5.35 13.11 -13.73
CA ASN A 57 -5.12 13.82 -12.46
C ASN A 57 -3.65 14.20 -12.24
N LEU A 58 -2.87 14.35 -13.31
CA LEU A 58 -1.54 14.95 -13.22
C LEU A 58 -1.56 16.30 -13.94
N GLN A 59 -1.58 17.32 -13.11
CA GLN A 59 -1.34 18.72 -13.42
C GLN A 59 -0.10 18.82 -14.30
N GLY A 60 -0.29 19.29 -15.52
CA GLY A 60 0.77 19.39 -16.51
C GLY A 60 1.91 20.29 -16.03
N ASP A 61 3.10 19.71 -15.97
CA ASP A 61 4.33 20.43 -16.28
C ASP A 61 5.35 19.45 -16.91
N ALA A 62 5.68 19.72 -18.17
CA ALA A 62 6.83 19.22 -18.93
C ALA A 62 7.11 17.70 -18.97
N ASN A 63 6.32 16.92 -19.75
CA ASN A 63 6.80 15.84 -20.65
C ASN A 63 5.68 15.10 -21.44
N ASP A 64 4.72 15.84 -22.04
CA ASP A 64 3.53 15.29 -22.72
C ASP A 64 3.78 14.11 -23.69
N ARG A 65 4.92 14.10 -24.40
CA ARG A 65 5.22 13.02 -25.37
C ARG A 65 5.59 11.69 -24.74
N ASP A 66 6.26 11.70 -23.59
CA ASP A 66 6.66 10.46 -22.93
C ASP A 66 5.44 9.82 -22.25
N GLU A 67 4.52 10.63 -21.73
CA GLU A 67 3.25 10.16 -21.18
C GLU A 67 2.31 9.58 -22.24
N GLU A 68 2.20 10.24 -23.41
CA GLU A 68 1.43 9.70 -24.53
C GLU A 68 2.01 8.37 -25.01
N THR A 69 3.34 8.27 -25.12
CA THR A 69 4.02 7.03 -25.53
C THR A 69 3.80 5.92 -24.50
N ALA A 70 3.92 6.21 -23.21
CA ALA A 70 3.63 5.26 -22.14
C ALA A 70 2.17 4.80 -22.14
N ARG A 71 1.22 5.70 -22.40
CA ARG A 71 -0.21 5.37 -22.52
C ARG A 71 -0.47 4.42 -23.68
N ILE A 72 0.12 4.68 -24.84
CA ILE A 72 -0.01 3.83 -26.04
C ILE A 72 0.59 2.45 -25.79
N GLN A 73 1.76 2.40 -25.13
CA GLN A 73 2.41 1.15 -24.73
C GLN A 73 1.50 0.34 -23.80
N TYR A 74 0.93 0.98 -22.77
CA TYR A 74 0.05 0.30 -21.83
C TYR A 74 -1.25 -0.18 -22.48
N LEU A 75 -1.82 0.59 -23.41
CA LEU A 75 -2.96 0.15 -24.23
C LEU A 75 -2.63 -1.07 -25.08
N ALA A 76 -1.43 -1.13 -25.66
CA ALA A 76 -1.00 -2.27 -26.46
C ALA A 76 -0.81 -3.53 -25.60
N GLU A 77 -0.35 -3.39 -24.36
CA GLU A 77 -0.26 -4.48 -23.39
C GLU A 77 -1.64 -5.02 -23.00
N ILE A 78 -2.59 -4.13 -22.71
CA ILE A 78 -3.98 -4.50 -22.43
C ILE A 78 -4.60 -5.16 -23.66
N ALA A 79 -4.40 -4.61 -24.86
CA ALA A 79 -4.94 -5.18 -26.09
C ALA A 79 -4.44 -6.62 -26.32
N LYS A 80 -3.15 -6.88 -26.06
CA LYS A 80 -2.62 -8.23 -26.08
C LYS A 80 -3.25 -9.12 -25.01
N PHE A 81 -3.34 -8.62 -23.78
CA PHE A 81 -3.90 -9.39 -22.66
C PHE A 81 -5.36 -9.81 -22.91
N LEU A 82 -6.17 -8.91 -23.47
CA LEU A 82 -7.56 -9.16 -23.84
C LEU A 82 -7.72 -9.97 -25.14
N GLY A 83 -6.62 -10.37 -25.79
CA GLY A 83 -6.65 -11.13 -27.04
C GLY A 83 -7.12 -10.33 -28.26
N ILE A 84 -7.15 -8.99 -28.18
CA ILE A 84 -7.46 -8.10 -29.31
C ILE A 84 -6.32 -8.12 -30.33
N THR A 85 -5.07 -8.22 -29.84
CA THR A 85 -3.86 -8.40 -30.66
C THR A 85 -3.09 -9.63 -30.18
N THR A 86 -2.33 -10.26 -31.09
CA THR A 86 -1.50 -11.43 -30.75
C THR A 86 -0.19 -11.06 -30.04
N ILE A 87 0.27 -9.83 -30.26
CA ILE A 87 1.50 -9.25 -29.68
C ILE A 87 1.20 -7.85 -29.11
N ILE A 88 2.16 -7.29 -28.38
CA ILE A 88 2.11 -5.88 -27.97
C ILE A 88 2.38 -5.03 -29.22
N ASP A 89 1.34 -4.45 -29.80
CA ASP A 89 1.40 -3.69 -31.05
C ASP A 89 0.90 -2.25 -30.85
N THR A 90 1.84 -1.32 -30.67
CA THR A 90 1.55 0.11 -30.49
C THR A 90 1.08 0.78 -31.79
N GLU A 91 1.48 0.26 -32.96
CA GLU A 91 1.08 0.79 -34.27
C GLU A 91 -0.40 0.47 -34.53
N ALA A 92 -0.87 -0.71 -34.12
CA ALA A 92 -2.28 -1.07 -34.18
C ALA A 92 -3.15 -0.11 -33.33
N ILE A 93 -2.72 0.24 -32.11
CA ILE A 93 -3.41 1.23 -31.27
C ILE A 93 -3.52 2.57 -32.00
N GLN A 94 -2.42 3.03 -32.60
CA GLN A 94 -2.35 4.29 -33.36
C GLN A 94 -3.14 4.27 -34.69
N GLY A 95 -3.70 3.13 -35.09
CA GLY A 95 -4.50 3.03 -36.32
C GLY A 95 -3.66 2.87 -37.59
N ARG A 96 -2.51 2.22 -37.48
CA ARG A 96 -1.71 1.72 -38.60
C ARG A 96 -2.17 0.30 -38.99
N GLY A 97 -1.57 -0.28 -40.02
CA GLY A 97 -1.96 -1.58 -40.58
C GLY A 97 -2.96 -1.47 -41.74
N SER A 98 -3.48 -2.60 -42.23
CA SER A 98 -4.47 -2.61 -43.31
C SER A 98 -5.84 -2.11 -42.84
N TYR A 99 -6.77 -1.86 -43.78
CA TYR A 99 -8.14 -1.50 -43.43
C TYR A 99 -8.83 -2.65 -42.68
N GLU A 100 -8.56 -3.88 -43.14
CA GLU A 100 -9.04 -5.12 -42.56
C GLU A 100 -8.55 -5.29 -41.13
N ASP A 101 -7.25 -5.12 -40.87
CA ASP A 101 -6.68 -5.27 -39.51
C ASP A 101 -7.30 -4.28 -38.52
N ARG A 102 -7.48 -3.02 -38.95
CA ARG A 102 -8.09 -1.98 -38.11
C ARG A 102 -9.56 -2.23 -37.83
N THR A 103 -10.28 -2.73 -38.84
CA THR A 103 -11.70 -3.07 -38.72
C THR A 103 -11.86 -4.26 -37.78
N GLU A 104 -11.01 -5.27 -37.92
CA GLU A 104 -11.02 -6.46 -37.07
C GLU A 104 -10.68 -6.14 -35.63
N MET A 105 -9.62 -5.35 -35.40
CA MET A 105 -9.26 -4.88 -34.06
C MET A 105 -10.44 -4.16 -33.40
N LEU A 106 -11.09 -3.25 -34.12
CA LEU A 106 -12.23 -2.51 -33.58
C LEU A 106 -13.43 -3.43 -33.31
N ARG A 107 -13.70 -4.39 -34.21
CA ARG A 107 -14.73 -5.41 -34.04
C ARG A 107 -14.52 -6.18 -32.74
N LEU A 108 -13.30 -6.67 -32.49
CA LEU A 108 -12.96 -7.44 -31.29
C LEU A 108 -13.22 -6.64 -30.00
N ILE A 109 -12.83 -5.36 -29.98
CA ILE A 109 -13.07 -4.50 -28.81
C ILE A 109 -14.56 -4.27 -28.58
N VAL A 110 -15.32 -3.98 -29.64
CA VAL A 110 -16.77 -3.73 -29.54
C VAL A 110 -17.52 -4.99 -29.11
N ASP A 111 -17.15 -6.16 -29.64
CA ASP A 111 -17.72 -7.44 -29.24
C ASP A 111 -17.43 -7.75 -27.77
N LEU A 112 -16.21 -7.43 -27.30
CA LEU A 112 -15.85 -7.59 -25.89
C LEU A 112 -16.66 -6.67 -24.97
N VAL A 113 -16.87 -5.40 -25.37
CA VAL A 113 -17.73 -4.45 -24.63
C VAL A 113 -19.19 -4.91 -24.62
N GLU A 114 -19.69 -5.43 -25.73
CA GLU A 114 -21.05 -5.98 -25.82
C GLU A 114 -21.20 -7.18 -24.89
N ALA A 115 -20.26 -8.13 -24.93
CA ALA A 115 -20.24 -9.28 -24.05
C ALA A 115 -20.12 -8.90 -22.56
N SER A 116 -19.40 -7.82 -22.23
CA SER A 116 -19.30 -7.36 -20.84
C SER A 116 -20.60 -6.75 -20.29
N ILE A 117 -21.56 -6.39 -21.15
CA ILE A 117 -22.87 -5.83 -20.76
C ILE A 117 -23.94 -6.91 -20.73
N TYR A 118 -23.91 -7.82 -21.70
CA TYR A 118 -24.83 -8.93 -21.82
C TYR A 118 -24.11 -10.22 -21.43
N ALA A 119 -23.97 -10.44 -20.12
CA ALA A 119 -23.33 -11.64 -19.57
C ALA A 119 -24.06 -12.93 -19.99
N ASP A 120 -25.39 -12.85 -20.13
CA ASP A 120 -26.22 -13.96 -20.58
C ASP A 120 -26.46 -13.87 -22.09
N ASN A 121 -26.18 -14.96 -22.79
CA ASN A 121 -26.54 -15.06 -24.20
C ASN A 121 -28.03 -15.38 -24.32
N PRO A 122 -28.88 -14.50 -24.88
CA PRO A 122 -30.33 -14.74 -24.97
C PRO A 122 -30.69 -15.92 -25.89
N ALA A 123 -29.75 -16.41 -26.70
CA ALA A 123 -29.93 -17.59 -27.55
C ALA A 123 -29.58 -18.90 -26.83
N TRP A 124 -28.90 -18.85 -25.69
CA TRP A 124 -28.55 -20.03 -24.91
C TRP A 124 -29.62 -20.34 -23.87
N SER A 125 -29.87 -21.63 -23.67
CA SER A 125 -30.61 -22.09 -22.50
C SER A 125 -29.80 -21.84 -21.22
N ILE A 126 -30.48 -21.82 -20.07
CA ILE A 126 -29.82 -21.67 -18.76
C ILE A 126 -28.75 -22.75 -18.58
N ASP A 127 -29.03 -23.99 -18.98
CA ASP A 127 -28.08 -25.11 -18.84
C ASP A 127 -26.83 -24.92 -19.73
N GLU A 128 -27.01 -24.40 -20.95
CA GLU A 128 -25.90 -24.09 -21.86
C GLU A 128 -25.04 -22.93 -21.34
N GLN A 129 -25.66 -21.87 -20.84
CA GLN A 129 -24.96 -20.74 -20.22
C GLN A 129 -24.13 -21.23 -19.02
N VAL A 130 -24.75 -21.99 -18.11
CA VAL A 130 -24.07 -22.55 -16.93
C VAL A 130 -22.89 -23.44 -17.35
N ALA A 131 -23.05 -24.29 -18.37
CA ALA A 131 -21.97 -25.13 -18.87
C ALA A 131 -20.80 -24.31 -19.44
N LYS A 132 -21.08 -23.19 -20.12
CA LYS A 132 -20.06 -22.28 -20.65
C LYS A 132 -19.36 -21.49 -19.55
N ASP A 133 -20.10 -21.04 -18.54
CA ASP A 133 -19.53 -20.34 -17.40
C ASP A 133 -18.61 -21.25 -16.58
N ILE A 134 -18.99 -22.51 -16.37
CA ILE A 134 -18.13 -23.53 -15.73
C ILE A 134 -16.84 -23.74 -16.53
N GLN A 135 -16.94 -23.91 -17.86
CA GLN A 135 -15.75 -24.06 -18.72
C GLN A 135 -14.82 -22.84 -18.66
N LEU A 136 -15.38 -21.63 -18.56
CA LEU A 136 -14.60 -20.42 -18.41
C LEU A 136 -13.89 -20.38 -17.05
N ILE A 137 -14.59 -20.70 -15.96
CA ILE A 137 -14.00 -20.76 -14.62
C ILE A 137 -12.86 -21.77 -14.58
N ASP A 138 -13.04 -22.96 -15.16
CA ASP A 138 -12.00 -23.98 -15.25
C ASP A 138 -10.78 -23.47 -16.04
N SER A 139 -11.01 -22.78 -17.16
CA SER A 139 -9.94 -22.18 -17.97
C SER A 139 -9.18 -21.07 -17.22
N ILE A 140 -9.89 -20.25 -16.42
CA ILE A 140 -9.29 -19.23 -15.57
C ILE A 140 -8.44 -19.89 -14.48
N ALA A 141 -8.96 -20.93 -13.82
CA ALA A 141 -8.25 -21.65 -12.78
C ALA A 141 -6.96 -22.30 -13.32
N GLU A 142 -7.01 -22.89 -14.52
CA GLU A 142 -5.83 -23.46 -15.19
C GLU A 142 -4.79 -22.36 -15.51
N LYS A 143 -5.22 -21.21 -16.04
CA LYS A 143 -4.33 -20.08 -16.32
C LYS A 143 -3.71 -19.51 -15.05
N GLN A 144 -4.47 -19.37 -13.96
CA GLN A 144 -3.95 -18.97 -12.66
C GLN A 144 -2.89 -19.97 -12.18
N ALA A 145 -3.17 -21.28 -12.26
CA ALA A 145 -2.22 -22.32 -11.88
C ALA A 145 -0.92 -22.23 -12.69
N ILE A 146 -1.00 -21.96 -14.00
CA ILE A 146 0.18 -21.76 -14.86
C ILE A 146 0.97 -20.52 -14.44
N ILE A 147 0.33 -19.37 -14.23
CA ILE A 147 0.99 -18.14 -13.78
C ILE A 147 1.73 -18.38 -12.46
N PHE A 148 1.05 -19.00 -11.49
CA PHE A 148 1.68 -19.35 -10.21
C PHE A 148 2.79 -20.41 -10.34
N LEU A 149 2.76 -21.29 -11.34
CA LEU A 149 3.84 -22.26 -11.58
C LEU A 149 5.04 -21.67 -12.33
N GLU A 150 4.80 -20.73 -13.25
CA GLU A 150 5.79 -20.22 -14.20
C GLU A 150 6.44 -18.93 -13.69
N GLU A 151 5.70 -18.04 -13.05
CA GLU A 151 6.22 -16.78 -12.46
C GLU A 151 6.75 -16.96 -11.03
N CYS A 152 6.26 -17.91 -10.23
CA CYS A 152 6.86 -18.18 -8.91
C CYS A 152 8.15 -19.02 -8.98
N LYS A 153 8.60 -19.43 -10.17
CA LYS A 153 10.00 -19.89 -10.39
C LYS A 153 11.03 -18.75 -10.32
N LEU A 154 10.62 -17.50 -10.07
CA LEU A 154 11.54 -16.38 -9.86
C LEU A 154 12.52 -16.59 -8.68
N PHE A 155 12.23 -17.52 -7.76
CA PHE A 155 13.18 -17.95 -6.75
C PHE A 155 13.45 -19.45 -6.90
N PRO A 156 14.59 -19.83 -7.50
CA PRO A 156 15.14 -21.17 -7.28
C PRO A 156 15.14 -21.44 -5.76
N ALA A 157 14.66 -22.62 -5.35
CA ALA A 157 14.79 -23.06 -3.96
C ALA A 157 16.24 -23.02 -3.45
N ASP A 158 17.20 -22.92 -4.38
CA ASP A 158 18.64 -22.93 -4.16
C ASP A 158 19.30 -21.53 -4.25
N VAL A 159 18.56 -20.41 -4.23
CA VAL A 159 19.18 -19.08 -4.07
C VAL A 159 19.77 -18.98 -2.67
N GLN A 160 21.01 -19.42 -2.54
CA GLN A 160 21.86 -19.09 -1.40
C GLN A 160 22.12 -17.59 -1.45
N ILE A 161 21.29 -16.82 -0.73
CA ILE A 161 21.57 -15.42 -0.46
C ILE A 161 22.87 -15.40 0.36
N GLN A 162 24.02 -15.19 -0.31
CA GLN A 162 25.27 -14.90 0.37
C GLN A 162 25.14 -13.52 1.02
N SER A 163 24.64 -13.52 2.25
CA SER A 163 24.64 -12.34 3.09
C SER A 163 26.09 -11.88 3.25
N ILE A 164 26.38 -10.67 2.76
CA ILE A 164 27.71 -10.02 2.84
C ILE A 164 28.17 -9.87 4.32
N TYR A 165 27.25 -9.99 5.26
CA TYR A 165 27.50 -10.05 6.70
C TYR A 165 26.86 -11.31 7.30
N PRO A 166 27.60 -12.13 8.08
CA PRO A 166 26.97 -13.21 8.82
C PRO A 166 25.96 -12.60 9.79
N LEU A 167 24.67 -12.94 9.64
CA LEU A 167 23.66 -12.57 10.62
C LEU A 167 24.03 -13.26 11.95
N PRO A 168 24.12 -12.52 13.07
CA PRO A 168 24.40 -13.11 14.37
C PRO A 168 23.32 -14.14 14.71
N GLY A 169 23.73 -15.29 15.24
CA GLY A 169 22.82 -16.36 15.59
C GLY A 169 21.80 -15.92 16.64
N VAL A 170 20.57 -16.41 16.55
CA VAL A 170 19.49 -16.07 17.50
C VAL A 170 19.93 -16.27 18.96
N SER A 171 20.70 -17.31 19.24
CA SER A 171 21.24 -17.62 20.58
C SER A 171 22.26 -16.58 21.08
N GLU A 172 23.00 -15.94 20.16
CA GLU A 172 23.91 -14.84 20.50
C GLU A 172 23.13 -13.57 20.84
N LEU A 173 22.00 -13.34 20.16
CA LEU A 173 21.12 -12.20 20.45
C LEU A 173 20.38 -12.40 21.77
N GLU A 174 19.87 -13.60 22.03
CA GLU A 174 19.22 -13.96 23.30
C GLU A 174 20.17 -13.79 24.49
N THR A 175 21.44 -14.23 24.37
CA THR A 175 22.43 -14.07 25.44
C THR A 175 22.79 -12.61 25.68
N LYS A 176 22.96 -11.80 24.62
CA LYS A 176 23.18 -10.34 24.74
C LYS A 176 22.00 -9.63 25.39
N VAL A 177 20.77 -10.00 25.05
CA VAL A 177 19.56 -9.43 25.67
C VAL A 177 19.51 -9.79 27.16
N ALA A 178 19.78 -11.05 27.52
CA ALA A 178 19.80 -11.48 28.92
C ALA A 178 20.87 -10.74 29.76
N GLU A 179 22.06 -10.50 29.19
CA GLU A 179 23.12 -9.75 29.85
C GLU A 179 22.73 -8.28 30.07
N GLN A 180 22.17 -7.63 29.05
CA GLN A 180 21.68 -6.24 29.15
C GLN A 180 20.55 -6.11 30.17
N SER A 181 19.60 -7.06 30.20
CA SER A 181 18.53 -7.10 31.18
C SER A 181 19.07 -7.17 32.61
N LYS A 182 20.12 -7.95 32.86
CA LYS A 182 20.76 -8.06 34.17
C LYS A 182 21.45 -6.76 34.60
N ILE A 183 22.12 -6.08 33.68
CA ILE A 183 22.76 -4.77 33.95
C ILE A 183 21.68 -3.75 34.32
N LEU A 184 20.57 -3.72 33.57
CA LEU A 184 19.45 -2.81 33.81
C LEU A 184 18.85 -3.00 35.22
N SER A 185 18.61 -4.26 35.63
CA SER A 185 18.12 -4.55 36.99
C SER A 185 19.08 -4.11 38.10
N SER A 186 20.39 -4.26 37.89
CA SER A 186 21.40 -3.80 38.85
C SER A 186 21.42 -2.28 38.98
N LEU A 187 21.30 -1.57 37.85
CA LEU A 187 21.21 -0.10 37.86
C LEU A 187 19.94 0.38 38.56
N GLN A 188 18.79 -0.25 38.27
CA GLN A 188 17.53 0.04 38.94
C GLN A 188 17.68 -0.03 40.46
N GLN A 189 18.26 -1.12 40.98
CA GLN A 189 18.47 -1.30 42.41
C GLN A 189 19.38 -0.21 43.03
N LYS A 190 20.42 0.22 42.32
CA LYS A 190 21.31 1.31 42.79
C LYS A 190 20.58 2.66 42.83
N VAL A 191 19.72 2.91 41.85
CA VAL A 191 18.90 4.14 41.83
C VAL A 191 17.91 4.14 43.00
N ASP A 192 17.26 3.01 43.29
CA ASP A 192 16.32 2.89 44.39
C ASP A 192 16.99 3.07 45.77
N ASP A 193 18.20 2.52 45.96
CA ASP A 193 19.00 2.71 47.18
C ASP A 193 19.43 4.19 47.34
N LEU A 194 19.87 4.83 46.26
CA LEU A 194 20.26 6.23 46.28
C LEU A 194 19.08 7.15 46.57
N ALA A 195 17.93 6.91 45.95
CA ALA A 195 16.70 7.65 46.20
C ALA A 195 16.27 7.53 47.67
N SER A 196 16.35 6.33 48.24
CA SER A 196 16.02 6.08 49.65
C SER A 196 16.94 6.82 50.62
N LYS A 197 18.25 6.83 50.35
CA LYS A 197 19.24 7.59 51.15
C LYS A 197 19.01 9.09 51.06
N PHE A 198 18.72 9.59 49.86
CA PHE A 198 18.47 11.00 49.65
C PHE A 198 17.20 11.47 50.39
N LEU A 199 16.11 10.71 50.31
CA LEU A 199 14.88 10.96 51.08
C LEU A 199 15.14 10.98 52.59
N GLY A 200 15.96 10.05 53.10
CA GLY A 200 16.37 10.03 54.50
C GLY A 200 17.13 11.29 54.92
N ASN A 201 18.10 11.72 54.11
CA ASN A 201 18.86 12.94 54.36
C ASN A 201 17.99 14.20 54.35
N MET A 202 17.04 14.30 53.42
CA MET A 202 16.11 15.41 53.34
C MET A 202 15.19 15.48 54.56
N ARG A 203 14.71 14.33 55.04
CA ARG A 203 13.95 14.24 56.29
C ARG A 203 14.78 14.71 57.48
N ASN A 204 16.01 14.21 57.63
CA ASN A 204 16.92 14.61 58.71
C ASN A 204 17.24 16.11 58.69
N LEU A 205 17.45 16.69 57.50
CA LEU A 205 17.70 18.11 57.32
C LEU A 205 16.48 18.95 57.71
N ARG A 206 15.29 18.55 57.26
CA ARG A 206 14.03 19.20 57.63
C ARG A 206 13.80 19.15 59.14
N ASP A 207 14.00 17.99 59.77
CA ASP A 207 13.77 17.80 61.19
C ASP A 207 14.80 18.61 62.02
N SER A 208 16.05 18.68 61.56
CA SER A 208 17.10 19.53 62.15
C SER A 208 16.79 21.02 62.02
N TYR A 209 16.30 21.47 60.86
CA TYR A 209 15.89 22.86 60.64
C TYR A 209 14.66 23.23 61.47
N ALA A 210 13.66 22.35 61.55
CA ALA A 210 12.49 22.54 62.40
C ALA A 210 12.89 22.68 63.88
N ALA A 211 13.81 21.85 64.37
CA ALA A 211 14.35 21.95 65.72
C ALA A 211 15.09 23.29 65.98
N LEU A 212 15.80 23.83 64.97
CA LEU A 212 16.51 25.11 65.06
C LEU A 212 15.54 26.31 65.02
N ALA A 213 14.48 26.24 64.21
CA ALA A 213 13.48 27.29 64.04
C ALA A 213 12.62 27.50 65.30
N VAL A 214 12.42 26.47 66.13
CA VAL A 214 11.75 26.59 67.43
C VAL A 214 12.56 27.45 68.43
N GLY A 215 13.86 27.68 68.19
CA GLY A 215 14.74 28.49 69.04
C GLY A 215 15.07 29.90 68.53
N SER A 216 14.63 30.28 67.32
CA SER A 216 15.03 31.55 66.68
C SER A 216 13.80 32.32 66.18
N SER A 217 13.37 33.31 66.96
CA SER A 217 12.37 34.28 66.55
C SER A 217 12.99 35.29 65.59
N GLU A 218 12.84 35.07 64.29
CA GLU A 218 12.61 36.08 63.24
C GLU A 218 12.70 35.44 61.85
N THR A 219 11.57 35.28 61.16
CA THR A 219 11.56 35.22 59.69
C THR A 219 10.45 36.12 59.16
N VAL A 220 10.84 37.04 58.28
CA VAL A 220 9.98 38.00 57.58
C VAL A 220 8.86 37.29 56.83
N ALA A 221 7.66 37.86 56.91
CA ALA A 221 6.42 37.29 56.43
C ALA A 221 6.45 36.92 54.93
N GLY A 222 6.19 35.65 54.61
CA GLY A 222 5.60 35.22 53.34
C GLY A 222 6.49 34.47 52.35
N GLU A 223 7.82 34.51 52.46
CA GLU A 223 8.70 33.74 51.57
C GLU A 223 9.23 32.47 52.25
N PRO A 224 9.10 31.28 51.62
CA PRO A 224 9.75 30.07 52.12
C PRO A 224 11.26 30.28 52.11
N SER A 225 11.93 29.93 53.20
CA SER A 225 13.39 30.02 53.26
C SER A 225 14.03 29.21 52.12
N SER A 226 15.23 29.61 51.69
CA SER A 226 15.96 28.94 50.60
C SER A 226 16.05 27.41 50.80
N VAL A 227 16.15 26.97 52.05
CA VAL A 227 16.14 25.54 52.43
C VAL A 227 14.80 24.88 52.14
N THR A 228 13.67 25.51 52.50
CA THR A 228 12.33 25.00 52.18
C THR A 228 12.08 24.91 50.68
N ARG A 229 12.63 25.84 49.89
CA ARG A 229 12.55 25.81 48.42
C ARG A 229 13.34 24.63 47.84
N ILE A 230 14.58 24.43 48.31
CA ILE A 230 15.41 23.28 47.91
C ILE A 230 14.73 21.96 48.29
N ILE A 231 14.11 21.88 49.46
CA ILE A 231 13.35 20.69 49.88
C ILE A 231 12.20 20.40 48.93
N SER A 232 11.41 21.41 48.58
CA SER A 232 10.28 21.25 47.65
C SER A 232 10.73 20.86 46.23
N GLU A 233 11.81 21.46 45.71
CA GLU A 233 12.38 21.11 44.41
C GLU A 233 12.89 19.65 44.38
N CYS A 234 13.51 19.20 45.48
CA CYS A 234 13.96 17.81 45.64
C CYS A 234 12.78 16.82 45.71
N GLU A 235 11.72 17.14 46.46
CA GLU A 235 10.52 16.31 46.57
C GLU A 235 9.80 16.16 45.22
N SER A 236 9.74 17.25 44.45
CA SER A 236 9.23 17.24 43.08
C SER A 236 10.07 16.33 42.16
N ALA A 237 11.40 16.51 42.16
CA ALA A 237 12.30 15.71 41.33
C ALA A 237 12.23 14.20 41.65
N LEU A 238 12.11 13.84 42.93
CA LEU A 238 11.92 12.44 43.37
C LEU A 238 10.59 11.85 42.91
N THR A 239 9.53 12.66 42.85
CA THR A 239 8.23 12.23 42.35
C THR A 239 8.30 11.87 40.86
N PHE A 240 9.00 12.68 40.07
CA PHE A 240 9.28 12.38 38.66
C PHE A 240 10.12 11.11 38.50
N LEU A 241 11.20 10.98 39.26
CA LEU A 241 12.06 9.80 39.20
C LEU A 241 11.30 8.50 39.53
N ASN A 242 10.52 8.48 40.61
CA ASN A 242 9.74 7.30 40.98
C ASN A 242 8.69 6.93 39.93
N ARG A 243 8.08 7.93 39.27
CA ARG A 243 7.15 7.68 38.16
C ARG A 243 7.86 6.98 36.99
N ASP A 244 9.03 7.47 36.60
CA ASP A 244 9.78 6.92 35.47
C ASP A 244 10.30 5.51 35.76
N LEU A 245 10.76 5.25 37.00
CA LEU A 245 11.15 3.91 37.44
C LEU A 245 9.96 2.94 37.47
N GLY A 246 8.76 3.42 37.81
CA GLY A 246 7.53 2.65 37.74
C GLY A 246 7.15 2.26 36.31
N ILE A 247 7.30 3.18 35.35
CA ILE A 247 7.09 2.89 33.92
C ILE A 247 8.10 1.84 33.44
N LEU A 248 9.37 1.98 33.83
CA LEU A 248 10.42 1.04 33.46
C LEU A 248 10.13 -0.36 34.03
N SER A 249 9.74 -0.45 35.30
CA SER A 249 9.37 -1.71 35.96
C SER A 249 8.20 -2.41 35.27
N ALA A 250 7.17 -1.64 34.87
CA ALA A 250 6.03 -2.18 34.11
C ALA A 250 6.45 -2.66 32.70
N SER A 251 7.44 -2.02 32.08
CA SER A 251 7.99 -2.46 30.80
C SER A 251 8.78 -3.76 30.92
N ILE A 252 9.59 -3.91 31.96
CA ILE A 252 10.33 -5.15 32.27
C ILE A 252 9.35 -6.31 32.52
N ALA A 253 8.30 -6.08 33.32
CA ALA A 253 7.30 -7.11 33.61
C ALA A 253 6.56 -7.60 32.36
N ARG A 254 6.24 -6.70 31.41
CA ARG A 254 5.65 -7.09 30.11
C ARG A 254 6.60 -7.91 29.25
N GLN A 255 7.88 -7.58 29.24
CA GLN A 255 8.88 -8.35 28.51
C GLN A 255 9.00 -9.78 29.07
N GLN A 256 9.09 -9.94 30.40
CA GLN A 256 9.18 -11.25 31.05
C GLN A 256 7.91 -12.09 30.89
N GLY A 257 6.72 -11.46 30.88
CA GLY A 257 5.47 -12.16 30.61
C GLY A 257 5.34 -12.69 29.18
N ASN A 258 6.03 -12.07 28.22
CA ASN A 258 6.04 -12.48 26.82
C ASN A 258 7.07 -13.60 26.53
N GLU A 259 8.00 -13.86 27.44
CA GLU A 259 8.97 -14.98 27.36
C GLU A 259 8.40 -16.30 27.95
N MET A 260 7.26 -16.26 28.66
CA MET A 260 6.61 -17.42 29.27
C MET A 260 5.35 -17.93 28.52
N ALA A 261 5.00 -17.31 27.38
CA ALA A 261 3.86 -17.70 26.53
C ALA A 261 4.36 -18.28 25.20
#